data_AF-A0A357A544-F1
#
_entry.id   AF-A0A357A544-F1
#
_cell.length_a   1.000
_cell.length_b   1.000
_cell.length_c   1.000
_cell.angle_alpha   90.00
_cell.angle_beta   90.00
_cell.angle_gamma   90.00
#
_symmetry.space_group_name_H-M   'P 1'
#
loop_
_entity.id
_entity.type
_entity.pdbx_description
1 polymer ?
#
loop_
_entity_poly.entity_id
_entity_poly.type
_entity_poly.pdbx_seq_one_letter_code
_entity_poly.pdbx_strand_id
1 'polypeptide(L)' 'MAIAHQIIEEKHGGTIDCYSQISKGTGCIISLPLGNSDAKNYE' A
#
# COMPACT_ATOMS: atom_id res chain seq x y z
N MET A 1 10.24 -6.27 0.44
CA MET A 1 8.77 -6.45 0.44
C MET A 1 8.19 -6.72 1.82
N ALA A 2 8.79 -7.59 2.66
CA ALA A 2 8.23 -7.94 3.98
C ALA A 2 7.82 -6.72 4.85
N ILE A 3 8.74 -5.76 5.04
CA ILE A 3 8.44 -4.54 5.83
C ILE A 3 7.42 -3.63 5.13
N ALA A 4 7.48 -3.51 3.81
CA ALA A 4 6.54 -2.70 3.05
C ALA A 4 5.12 -3.26 3.13
N HIS A 5 4.97 -4.59 3.01
CA HIS A 5 3.69 -5.28 3.16
C HIS A 5 3.09 -5.07 4.55
N GLN A 6 3.88 -5.26 5.62
CA GLN A 6 3.43 -5.01 6.98
C GLN A 6 2.93 -3.57 7.19
N ILE A 7 3.66 -2.58 6.66
CA ILE A 7 3.28 -1.18 6.80
C ILE A 7 2.04 -0.87 5.95
N ILE A 8 2.03 -1.27 4.68
CA ILE A 8 0.99 -0.85 3.72
C ILE A 8 -0.30 -1.60 3.97
N GLU A 9 -0.27 -2.94 4.06
CA GLU A 9 -1.46 -3.76 4.20
C GLU A 9 -1.92 -3.83 5.66
N GLU A 10 -1.05 -4.25 6.56
CA GLU A 10 -1.47 -4.56 7.94
C GLU A 10 -1.72 -3.30 8.78
N LYS A 11 -0.86 -2.29 8.66
CA LYS A 11 -0.99 -1.05 9.44
C LYS A 11 -1.92 -0.03 8.79
N HIS A 12 -1.87 0.12 7.47
CA HIS A 12 -2.58 1.18 6.76
C HIS A 12 -3.77 0.70 5.91
N GLY A 13 -4.03 -0.61 5.84
CA GLY A 13 -5.16 -1.16 5.08
C GLY A 13 -5.10 -0.88 3.57
N GLY A 14 -3.90 -0.59 3.06
CA GLY A 14 -3.62 -0.42 1.64
C GLY A 14 -3.31 -1.75 0.95
N THR A 15 -2.84 -1.67 -0.29
CA THR A 15 -2.43 -2.83 -1.09
C THR A 15 -1.08 -2.60 -1.76
N ILE A 16 -0.33 -3.68 -2.01
CA ILE A 16 0.91 -3.65 -2.78
C ILE A 16 0.88 -4.65 -3.93
N ASP A 17 1.07 -4.15 -5.15
CA ASP A 17 1.11 -4.95 -6.37
C ASP A 17 2.48 -4.85 -7.02
N CYS A 18 3.10 -6.00 -7.27
CA CYS A 18 4.37 -6.08 -7.96
C CYS A 18 4.23 -6.92 -9.22
N TYR A 19 4.66 -6.36 -10.34
CA TYR A 19 4.72 -7.07 -11.61
C TYR A 19 6.10 -6.86 -12.23
N SER A 20 6.65 -7.92 -12.79
CA SER A 20 7.93 -7.86 -13.49
C SER A 20 7.74 -8.36 -14.91
N GLN A 21 8.33 -7.65 -15.86
CA GLN A 21 8.29 -8.01 -17.26
C GLN A 21 9.72 -8.10 -17.78
N ILE A 22 10.08 -9.28 -18.29
CA ILE A 22 11.41 -9.56 -18.84
C ILE A 22 11.75 -8.50 -19.90
N SER A 23 12.96 -7.95 -19.81
CA SER A 23 13.48 -6.88 -20.68
C SER A 23 12.72 -5.55 -20.65
N LYS A 24 11.81 -5.35 -19.70
CA LYS A 24 11.08 -4.09 -19.50
C LYS A 24 11.16 -3.56 -18.07
N GLY A 25 11.54 -4.41 -17.12
CA GLY A 25 11.80 -4.05 -15.73
C GLY A 25 10.68 -4.49 -14.79
N THR A 26 10.70 -3.93 -13.58
CA THR A 26 9.77 -4.27 -12.51
C THR A 26 8.96 -3.03 -12.13
N GLY A 27 7.64 -3.15 -12.13
CA GLY A 27 6.71 -2.17 -11.59
C GLY A 27 6.27 -2.55 -10.18
N CYS A 28 6.10 -1.54 -9.33
CA CYS A 28 5.52 -1.66 -8.01
C CYS A 28 4.46 -0.57 -7.86
N ILE A 29 3.23 -0.97 -7.55
CA ILE A 29 2.09 -0.08 -7.33
C ILE A 29 1.70 -0.21 -5.86
N ILE A 30 1.58 0.92 -5.19
CA ILE A 30 1.14 1.01 -3.80
C ILE A 30 -0.17 1.80 -3.80
N SER A 31 -1.24 1.20 -3.30
CA SER A 31 -2.53 1.87 -3.16
C SER A 31 -2.83 2.07 -1.68
N LEU A 32 -3.11 3.32 -1.28
CA LEU A 32 -3.46 3.66 0.09
C LEU A 32 -4.87 4.28 0.10
N PRO A 33 -5.73 3.91 1.07
CA PRO A 33 -7.04 4.52 1.20
C PRO A 33 -6.90 6.01 1.54
N LEU A 34 -7.57 6.87 0.77
CA LEU A 34 -7.66 8.30 1.05
C LEU A 34 -8.83 8.54 2.01
N GLY A 35 -8.59 8.27 3.29
CA GLY A 35 -9.57 8.41 4.35
C GLY A 35 -8.94 8.07 5.68
N ASN A 36 -9.15 8.91 6.68
CA ASN A 36 -8.56 8.73 7.99
C ASN A 36 -9.30 7.57 8.70
N SER A 37 -8.67 6.39 8.80
CA SER A 37 -9.16 5.31 9.66
C SER A 37 -9.18 5.71 11.16
N ASP A 38 -8.63 6.89 11.48
CA ASP A 38 -8.62 7.55 12.78
C ASP A 38 -9.22 8.97 12.73
N ALA A 39 -10.18 9.23 11.83
CA ALA A 39 -11.06 10.38 12.01
C ALA A 39 -12.02 10.05 13.15
N LYS A 40 -11.50 10.06 14.39
CA LYS A 40 -12.32 10.44 15.53
C LYS A 40 -12.96 11.76 15.12
N ASN A 41 -14.29 11.77 14.96
CA ASN A 41 -15.07 12.99 14.86
C ASN A 41 -14.57 13.94 15.95
N TYR A 42 -13.81 14.96 15.57
CA TYR A 42 -13.72 16.18 16.35
C TYR A 42 -14.97 16.96 15.96
N GLU A 43 -16.02 16.74 16.76
CA GLU A 43 -17.23 17.56 16.80
C GLU A 43 -16.89 19.05 16.99
#